data_AF-A0A3N5YVQ1-F1
#
_entry.id   AF-A0A3N5YVQ1-F1
#
_cell.length_a   1.000
_cell.length_b   1.000
_cell.length_c   1.000
_cell.angle_alpha   90.00
_cell.angle_beta   90.00
_cell.angle_gamma   90.00
#
_symmetry.space_group_name_H-M   'P 1'
#
loop_
_entity.id
_entity.type
_entity.pdbx_description
1 polymer ?
#
loop_
_entity_poly.entity_id
_entity_poly.type
_entity_poly.pdbx_seq_one_letter_code
_entity_poly.pdbx_strand_id
1 'polypeptide(L)'
;MIGLSPRGLFLALALLALGGCASFQTYRVAETEEKLVANCTYIDTVTAFSDMGPFQVHPILVDDARDKVLRRAEMLNATHVVWMGDYYFGGAALAYYCWE
;
A
#
# COMPACT_ATOMS: atom_id res chain seq x y z
N MET A 1 28.33 -20.75 31.71
CA MET A 1 28.42 -19.39 31.15
C MET A 1 29.04 -19.52 29.76
N ILE A 2 28.23 -19.50 28.70
CA ILE A 2 28.70 -19.69 27.32
C ILE A 2 29.25 -18.33 26.87
N GLY A 3 30.58 -18.21 26.85
CA GLY A 3 31.27 -17.02 26.36
C GLY A 3 31.16 -16.93 24.85
N LEU A 4 30.25 -16.11 24.33
CA LEU A 4 30.28 -15.72 22.93
C LEU A 4 31.48 -14.80 22.70
N SER A 5 32.45 -15.31 21.94
CA SER A 5 33.56 -14.53 21.39
C SER A 5 33.02 -13.30 20.65
N PRO A 6 33.68 -12.12 20.75
CA PRO A 6 33.21 -10.89 20.10
C PRO A 6 33.00 -11.07 18.58
N ARG A 7 33.79 -11.94 17.94
CA ARG A 7 33.65 -12.29 16.52
C ARG A 7 32.34 -13.03 16.19
N GLY A 8 31.86 -13.88 17.10
CA GLY A 8 30.59 -14.59 16.93
C GLY A 8 29.37 -13.67 17.07
N LEU A 9 29.48 -12.65 17.92
CA LEU A 9 28.44 -11.63 18.10
C LEU A 9 28.28 -10.77 16.83
N PHE A 10 29.39 -10.35 16.21
CA PHE A 10 29.36 -9.58 14.96
C PHE A 10 28.78 -10.38 13.78
N LEU A 11 29.08 -11.68 13.70
CA LEU A 11 28.53 -12.54 12.64
C LEU A 11 27.01 -12.72 12.79
N ALA A 12 26.53 -12.89 14.02
CA ALA A 12 25.10 -12.99 14.31
C ALA A 12 24.36 -11.66 14.01
N LEU A 13 24.97 -10.51 14.33
CA LEU A 13 24.42 -9.20 13.99
C LEU A 13 24.34 -8.97 12.47
N ALA A 14 25.37 -9.39 11.72
CA ALA A 14 25.40 -9.25 10.26
C ALA A 14 24.35 -10.13 9.57
N LEU A 15 24.09 -11.33 10.09
CA LEU A 15 23.04 -12.24 9.59
C LEU A 15 21.63 -11.70 9.86
N LEU A 16 21.40 -11.05 11.01
CA LEU A 16 20.13 -10.39 11.33
C LEU A 16 19.84 -9.18 10.42
N ALA A 17 20.88 -8.43 10.03
CA ALA A 17 20.74 -7.27 9.14
C ALA A 17 20.35 -7.64 7.70
N LEU A 18 20.61 -8.88 7.26
CA LEU A 18 20.32 -9.36 5.90
C LEU A 18 18.91 -9.98 5.78
N GLY A 19 18.20 -10.23 6.88
CA GLY A 19 16.86 -10.84 6.89
C GLY A 19 15.69 -9.87 6.69
N GLY A 20 15.96 -8.58 6.44
CA GLY A 20 14.96 -7.53 6.38
C GLY A 20 14.27 -7.37 5.01
N CYS A 21 13.78 -8.44 4.39
CA CYS A 21 12.82 -8.30 3.28
C CYS A 21 11.41 -8.08 3.85
N ALA A 22 11.20 -6.96 4.53
CA ALA A 22 9.85 -6.55 4.92
C ALA A 22 9.19 -5.93 3.69
N SER A 23 8.48 -6.74 2.89
CA SER A 23 7.51 -6.23 1.93
C SER A 23 6.38 -5.59 2.74
N PHE A 24 6.50 -4.30 3.04
CA PHE A 24 5.46 -3.50 3.66
C PHE A 24 4.39 -3.18 2.60
N GLN A 25 3.71 -4.21 2.10
CA GLN A 25 2.52 -4.03 1.29
C GLN A 25 1.31 -4.09 2.23
N THR A 26 0.83 -2.91 2.62
CA THR A 26 -0.33 -2.76 3.51
C THR A 26 -1.62 -3.31 2.87
N TYR A 27 -1.65 -3.42 1.55
CA TYR A 27 -2.82 -3.83 0.76
C TYR A 27 -2.42 -4.92 -0.24
N ARG A 28 -3.33 -5.87 -0.48
CA ARG A 28 -3.12 -6.95 -1.46
C ARG A 28 -3.37 -6.55 -2.92
N VAL A 29 -4.01 -5.41 -3.12
CA VAL A 29 -4.37 -4.90 -4.45
C VAL A 29 -3.11 -4.41 -5.18
N ALA A 30 -2.89 -4.91 -6.40
CA ALA A 30 -1.79 -4.49 -7.25
C ALA A 30 -2.14 -3.21 -8.01
N GLU A 31 -1.20 -2.28 -8.08
CA GLU A 31 -1.34 -1.07 -8.89
C GLU A 31 -0.81 -1.33 -10.29
N THR A 32 -1.55 -0.88 -11.30
CA THR A 32 -1.21 -1.23 -12.69
C THR A 32 -1.74 -0.20 -13.68
N GLU A 33 -1.40 -0.41 -14.96
CA GLU A 33 -1.84 0.42 -16.07
C GLU A 33 -3.03 -0.24 -16.80
N GLU A 34 -3.85 0.57 -17.46
CA GLU A 34 -5.06 0.13 -18.17
C GLU A 34 -4.80 -1.03 -19.15
N LYS A 35 -3.64 -1.04 -19.82
CA LYS A 35 -3.26 -2.09 -20.77
C LYS A 35 -3.11 -3.47 -20.14
N LEU A 36 -2.74 -3.53 -18.86
CA LEU A 36 -2.47 -4.77 -18.14
C LEU A 36 -3.75 -5.40 -17.55
N VAL A 37 -4.83 -4.63 -17.49
CA VAL A 37 -6.16 -5.10 -17.03
C VAL A 37 -7.15 -5.32 -18.17
N ALA A 38 -6.68 -5.34 -19.43
CA ALA A 38 -7.52 -5.45 -20.62
C ALA A 38 -8.42 -6.71 -20.61
N ASN A 39 -7.97 -7.79 -19.97
CA ASN A 39 -8.72 -9.05 -19.85
C ASN A 39 -9.33 -9.26 -18.45
N CYS A 40 -9.29 -8.24 -17.60
CA CYS A 40 -9.82 -8.31 -16.24
C CYS A 40 -11.26 -7.81 -16.19
N THR A 41 -12.00 -8.23 -15.17
CA THR A 41 -13.37 -7.78 -14.95
C THR A 41 -13.37 -6.47 -14.19
N TYR A 42 -13.95 -5.42 -14.76
CA TYR A 42 -14.18 -4.16 -14.05
C TYR A 42 -15.18 -4.39 -12.90
N ILE A 43 -14.86 -3.89 -11.71
CA ILE A 43 -15.72 -3.97 -10.53
C ILE A 43 -16.41 -2.64 -10.29
N ASP A 44 -15.63 -1.60 -10.00
CA ASP A 44 -16.15 -0.28 -9.63
C ASP A 44 -15.08 0.81 -9.77
N THR A 45 -15.52 2.07 -9.68
CA THR A 45 -14.67 3.25 -9.59
C THR A 45 -14.58 3.67 -8.13
N VAL A 46 -13.41 3.49 -7.54
CA VAL A 46 -13.16 3.80 -6.13
C VAL A 46 -12.58 5.19 -6.01
N THR A 47 -13.21 6.02 -5.17
CA THR A 47 -12.70 7.35 -4.83
C THR A 47 -12.56 7.50 -3.34
N ALA A 48 -11.64 8.33 -2.87
CA ALA A 48 -11.55 8.73 -1.48
C ALA A 48 -10.90 10.11 -1.34
N PHE A 49 -11.21 10.77 -0.23
CA PHE A 49 -10.58 12.02 0.19
C PHE A 49 -9.93 11.84 1.56
N SER A 50 -8.81 12.53 1.72
CA SER A 50 -8.14 12.69 3.01
C SER A 50 -9.01 13.56 3.91
N ASP A 51 -9.08 13.21 5.20
CA ASP A 51 -9.74 14.10 6.16
C ASP A 51 -8.71 15.12 6.64
N MET A 52 -8.69 16.26 5.95
CA MET A 52 -7.73 17.34 6.17
C MET A 52 -8.15 18.29 7.30
N GLY A 53 -9.33 18.08 7.88
CA GLY A 53 -9.93 18.96 8.87
C GLY A 53 -10.10 20.42 8.40
N PRO A 54 -10.61 21.31 9.26
CA PRO A 54 -10.53 22.75 9.04
C PRO A 54 -9.10 23.22 9.30
N PHE A 55 -8.56 24.06 8.40
CA PHE A 55 -7.21 24.66 8.49
C PHE A 55 -6.83 25.28 9.86
N GLN A 56 -7.82 25.60 10.70
CA GLN A 56 -7.68 26.36 11.94
C GLN A 56 -7.60 25.49 13.20
N VAL A 57 -7.81 24.18 13.13
CA VAL A 57 -7.96 23.29 14.30
C VAL A 57 -6.98 22.12 14.21
N HIS A 58 -5.70 22.37 14.53
CA HIS A 58 -4.64 21.33 14.70
C HIS A 58 -4.21 20.65 13.37
N PRO A 59 -2.94 20.21 13.17
CA PRO A 59 -2.53 19.58 11.92
C PRO A 59 -2.92 18.11 11.96
N ILE A 60 -4.23 17.82 11.85
CA ILE A 60 -4.67 16.53 11.34
C ILE A 60 -4.70 16.67 9.82
N LEU A 61 -3.50 16.82 9.25
CA LEU A 61 -3.29 16.65 7.82
C LEU A 61 -2.98 15.17 7.62
N VAL A 62 -3.99 14.33 7.79
CA VAL A 62 -3.84 12.90 7.51
C VAL A 62 -3.96 12.76 6.00
N ASP A 63 -2.82 12.66 5.34
CA ASP A 63 -2.70 12.33 3.93
C ASP A 63 -2.88 10.80 3.77
N ASP A 64 -4.14 10.35 3.72
CA ASP A 64 -4.51 8.94 3.64
C ASP A 64 -5.50 8.63 2.49
N ALA A 65 -5.69 9.56 1.54
CA ALA A 65 -6.59 9.36 0.41
C ALA A 65 -6.25 8.10 -0.38
N ARG A 66 -4.96 7.92 -0.71
CA ARG A 66 -4.46 6.74 -1.43
C ARG A 66 -4.76 5.45 -0.69
N ASP A 67 -4.45 5.41 0.60
CA ASP A 67 -4.69 4.28 1.49
C ASP A 67 -6.18 3.92 1.58
N LYS A 68 -7.05 4.93 1.67
CA LYS A 68 -8.50 4.73 1.67
C LYS A 68 -9.00 4.16 0.35
N VAL A 69 -8.45 4.59 -0.79
CA VAL A 69 -8.79 4.01 -2.10
C VAL A 69 -8.37 2.54 -2.15
N LEU A 70 -7.12 2.22 -1.81
CA LEU A 70 -6.62 0.84 -1.83
C LEU A 70 -7.41 -0.08 -0.89
N ARG A 71 -7.71 0.40 0.33
CA ARG A 71 -8.56 -0.33 1.28
C ARG A 71 -9.96 -0.57 0.75
N ARG A 72 -10.57 0.41 0.09
CA ARG A 72 -11.90 0.27 -0.51
C ARG A 72 -11.87 -0.71 -1.68
N ALA A 73 -10.85 -0.67 -2.52
CA ALA A 73 -10.66 -1.64 -3.60
C ALA A 73 -10.52 -3.07 -3.04
N GLU A 74 -9.77 -3.25 -1.94
CA GLU A 74 -9.63 -4.54 -1.27
C GLU A 74 -10.96 -5.05 -0.68
N MET A 75 -11.76 -4.17 -0.08
CA MET A 75 -13.11 -4.52 0.40
C MET A 75 -14.06 -4.95 -0.72
N LEU A 76 -13.79 -4.54 -1.97
CA LEU A 76 -14.51 -4.96 -3.16
C LEU A 76 -13.92 -6.23 -3.81
N ASN A 77 -12.97 -6.89 -3.13
CA ASN A 77 -12.21 -8.04 -3.66
C ASN A 77 -11.47 -7.73 -4.96
N ALA A 78 -11.08 -6.47 -5.20
CA ALA A 78 -10.25 -6.14 -6.35
C ALA A 78 -8.87 -6.77 -6.22
N THR A 79 -8.32 -7.26 -7.34
CA THR A 79 -6.92 -7.71 -7.39
C THR A 79 -6.02 -6.63 -7.98
N HIS A 80 -6.56 -5.76 -8.84
CA HIS A 80 -5.81 -4.69 -9.50
C HIS A 80 -6.57 -3.36 -9.45
N VAL A 81 -5.81 -2.26 -9.44
CA VAL A 81 -6.35 -0.90 -9.64
C VAL A 81 -5.57 -0.15 -10.69
N VAL A 82 -6.27 0.68 -11.44
CA VAL A 82 -5.71 1.65 -12.39
C VAL A 82 -6.07 3.05 -11.92
N TRP A 83 -5.07 3.85 -11.58
CA TRP A 83 -5.28 5.22 -11.09
C TRP A 83 -5.76 6.13 -12.21
N MET A 84 -6.83 6.89 -11.93
CA MET A 84 -7.26 8.02 -12.76
C MET A 84 -6.71 9.35 -12.24
N GLY A 85 -6.53 9.44 -10.92
CA GLY A 85 -5.91 10.57 -10.26
C GLY A 85 -5.48 10.19 -8.85
N ASP A 86 -4.26 10.55 -8.49
CA ASP A 86 -3.67 10.30 -7.17
C ASP A 86 -3.07 11.60 -6.64
N TYR A 87 -3.83 12.29 -5.79
CA TYR A 87 -3.43 13.52 -5.13
C TYR A 87 -3.42 13.32 -3.62
N TYR A 88 -2.56 14.07 -2.92
CA TYR A 88 -2.39 14.01 -1.46
C TYR A 88 -3.71 14.24 -0.66
N PHE A 89 -4.69 14.94 -1.24
CA PHE A 89 -5.98 15.18 -0.58
C PHE A 89 -7.12 14.30 -1.11
N GLY A 90 -6.90 13.60 -2.23
CA GLY A 90 -7.95 12.87 -2.91
C GLY A 90 -7.42 11.96 -4.01
N GLY A 91 -7.98 10.75 -4.08
CA GLY A 91 -7.60 9.74 -5.05
C GLY A 91 -8.83 9.13 -5.72
N ALA A 92 -8.64 8.69 -6.96
CA ALA A 92 -9.62 7.96 -7.75
C ALA A 92 -8.94 6.87 -8.58
N ALA A 93 -9.44 5.65 -8.50
CA ALA A 93 -8.94 4.51 -9.25
C ALA A 93 -10.08 3.62 -9.75
N LEU A 94 -9.87 2.99 -10.90
CA LEU A 94 -10.70 1.94 -11.44
C LEU A 94 -10.26 0.61 -10.82
N ALA A 95 -11.18 -0.15 -10.23
CA ALA A 95 -10.91 -1.41 -9.55
C ALA A 95 -11.29 -2.59 -10.45
N TYR A 96 -10.41 -3.58 -10.52
CA TYR A 96 -10.54 -4.75 -11.38
C TYR A 96 -10.31 -6.05 -10.62
N TYR A 97 -11.01 -7.10 -11.04
CA TYR A 97 -10.75 -8.47 -10.69
C TYR A 97 -10.15 -9.19 -11.89
N CYS A 98 -8.86 -9.49 -11.79
CA CYS A 98 -8.17 -10.38 -12.72
C CYS A 98 -8.22 -11.80 -12.16
N TRP A 99 -8.78 -12.72 -12.95
CA TRP A 99 -8.63 -14.15 -12.72
C TRP A 99 -7.18 -14.48 -13.04
N GLU A 100 -6.46 -15.06 -12.06
CA GLU A 100 -5.05 -15.47 -12.21
C GLU A 100 -4.81 -16.32 -13.47
#